data_AF-A0A433QCP1-F1
#
_entry.id   AF-A0A433QCP1-F1
#
_cell.length_a   1.000
_cell.length_b   1.000
_cell.length_c   1.000
_cell.angle_alpha   90.00
_cell.angle_beta   90.00
_cell.angle_gamma   90.00
#
_symmetry.space_group_name_H-M   'P 1'
#
loop_
_entity.id
_entity.type
_entity.pdbx_description
1 polymer ?
#
loop_
_entity_poly.entity_id
_entity_poly.type
_entity_poly.pdbx_seq_one_letter_code
_entity_poly.pdbx_strand_id
1 'polypeptide(L)'
;MSQSNWRWCNKCQVLTYAGGTDLGKCPVTGKHDHTGSGNYSLSQDGSKPNTQNNWRWCNKCQALAYAGSADVGNCSAGGKHDHTGSGNYSIPTTGSAQSQDNWRWCNKCQVIAFAGTNLCRTGGNHDHTGSGDYTLSVGVGPTANAQDNWRWCNKCQELSYAGSADQGTCPVTGKHDHSGSGNYTLSVGGKPPGQNNWRWCNKCQALAFAGSADIGDCSAGGKHDHAGSGDYTLTQGVGPKTNAQDNWRWCNKCQVLAYAAINRCASGGNHFFSGSGNYSVPYL
;
A
#
# COMPACT_ATOMS: atom_id res chain seq x y z
N MET A 1 -10.70 13.68 -2.76
CA MET A 1 -10.46 12.22 -2.73
C MET A 1 -9.17 11.94 -1.96
N SER A 2 -8.84 10.70 -1.60
CA SER A 2 -7.56 10.37 -0.92
C SER A 2 -6.73 9.48 -1.85
N GLN A 3 -5.47 9.83 -2.06
CA GLN A 3 -4.52 9.03 -2.83
C GLN A 3 -3.51 8.37 -1.90
N SER A 4 -3.38 7.06 -2.04
CA SER A 4 -2.53 6.17 -1.27
C SER A 4 -1.19 5.88 -1.99
N ASN A 5 -0.42 4.91 -1.50
CA ASN A 5 0.86 4.45 -2.08
C ASN A 5 1.95 5.53 -2.08
N TRP A 6 1.81 6.54 -1.23
CA TRP A 6 2.93 7.40 -0.87
C TRP A 6 3.81 6.66 0.12
N ARG A 7 5.12 6.74 -0.08
CA ARG A 7 6.14 6.02 0.67
C ARG A 7 7.24 6.95 1.10
N TRP A 8 7.71 6.73 2.32
CA TRP A 8 8.97 7.27 2.78
C TRP A 8 10.13 6.56 2.07
N CYS A 9 11.15 7.32 1.68
CA CYS A 9 12.37 6.76 1.14
C CYS A 9 13.46 6.69 2.22
N ASN A 10 13.92 5.49 2.58
CA ASN A 10 14.91 5.26 3.65
C ASN A 10 16.27 5.93 3.39
N LYS A 11 16.63 6.17 2.12
CA LYS A 11 17.90 6.80 1.73
C LYS A 11 17.91 8.32 1.95
N CYS A 12 16.79 8.99 1.69
CA CYS A 12 16.75 10.46 1.59
C CYS A 12 15.60 11.10 2.38
N GLN A 13 14.79 10.30 3.06
CA GLN A 13 13.65 10.66 3.90
C GLN A 13 12.51 11.41 3.21
N VAL A 14 12.53 11.47 1.89
CA VAL A 14 11.50 12.18 1.11
C VAL A 14 10.27 11.30 0.95
N LEU A 15 9.09 11.90 1.00
CA LEU A 15 7.85 11.22 0.63
C LEU A 15 7.72 11.16 -0.89
N THR A 16 7.55 9.97 -1.43
CA THR A 16 7.50 9.70 -2.87
C THR A 16 6.35 8.77 -3.21
N TYR A 17 5.75 8.96 -4.38
CA TYR A 17 4.70 8.08 -4.87
C TYR A 17 5.29 6.76 -5.39
N ALA A 18 4.75 5.64 -4.94
CA ALA A 18 5.18 4.28 -5.32
C ALA A 18 4.03 3.46 -5.94
N GLY A 19 2.99 4.11 -6.45
CA GLY A 19 1.88 3.45 -7.14
C GLY A 19 2.13 3.17 -8.63
N GLY A 20 3.25 3.66 -9.18
CA GLY A 20 3.67 3.42 -10.57
C GLY A 20 4.80 2.38 -10.69
N THR A 21 5.21 2.06 -11.92
CA THR A 21 6.32 1.13 -12.20
C THR A 21 7.70 1.77 -12.06
N ASP A 22 7.80 3.10 -12.13
CA ASP A 22 9.02 3.85 -11.89
C ASP A 22 8.99 4.50 -10.50
N LEU A 23 9.93 4.11 -9.63
CA LEU A 23 10.10 4.66 -8.28
C LEU A 23 10.84 6.01 -8.25
N GLY A 24 11.27 6.55 -9.39
CA GLY A 24 11.93 7.85 -9.50
C GLY A 24 13.37 7.87 -8.99
N LYS A 25 14.17 8.83 -9.49
CA LYS A 25 15.60 8.94 -9.15
C LYS A 25 15.79 9.49 -7.74
N CYS A 26 16.56 8.79 -6.91
CA CYS A 26 16.93 9.22 -5.56
C CYS A 26 18.16 10.15 -5.60
N PRO A 27 18.23 11.21 -4.76
CA PRO A 27 19.40 12.09 -4.70
C PRO A 27 20.67 11.43 -4.16
N VAL A 28 20.55 10.33 -3.39
CA VAL A 28 21.70 9.58 -2.87
C VAL A 28 22.27 8.70 -3.99
N THR A 29 21.56 7.62 -4.35
CA THR A 29 21.92 6.72 -5.46
C THR A 29 20.71 5.94 -5.98
N GLY A 30 20.67 5.68 -7.29
CA GLY A 30 19.67 4.82 -7.92
C GLY A 30 18.24 5.35 -7.81
N LYS A 31 17.29 4.45 -7.57
CA LYS A 31 15.88 4.76 -7.32
C LYS A 31 15.59 4.92 -5.82
N HIS A 32 14.46 5.53 -5.50
CA HIS A 32 13.97 5.60 -4.12
C HIS A 32 13.80 4.19 -3.54
N ASP A 33 14.12 4.03 -2.26
CA ASP A 33 14.08 2.76 -1.54
C ASP A 33 13.09 2.89 -0.37
N HIS A 34 12.05 2.07 -0.43
CA HIS A 34 10.91 2.13 0.49
C HIS A 34 10.98 1.07 1.59
N THR A 35 12.14 0.44 1.78
CA THR A 35 12.34 -0.54 2.84
C THR A 35 12.06 0.11 4.21
N GLY A 36 11.14 -0.49 4.97
CA GLY A 36 10.72 0.04 6.28
C GLY A 36 9.69 1.17 6.21
N SER A 37 9.23 1.57 5.02
CA SER A 37 8.19 2.58 4.87
C SER A 37 6.80 2.03 5.20
N GLY A 38 6.01 2.80 5.96
CA GLY A 38 4.56 2.66 5.97
C GLY A 38 3.91 3.05 4.63
N ASN A 39 2.59 2.94 4.53
CA ASN A 39 1.81 3.50 3.43
C ASN A 39 1.12 4.78 3.88
N TYR A 40 1.39 5.87 3.16
CA TYR A 40 0.88 7.19 3.46
C TYR A 40 -0.24 7.53 2.48
N SER A 41 -1.24 8.25 2.99
CA SER A 41 -2.38 8.71 2.19
C SER A 41 -2.47 10.23 2.23
N LEU A 42 -2.62 10.84 1.05
CA LEU A 42 -2.74 12.29 0.86
C LEU A 42 -4.13 12.64 0.36
N SER A 43 -4.69 13.74 0.89
CA SER A 43 -5.92 14.30 0.31
C SER A 43 -5.60 14.94 -1.04
N GLN A 44 -6.28 14.51 -2.08
CA GLN A 44 -6.15 15.01 -3.46
C GLN A 44 -7.44 15.74 -3.89
N ASP A 45 -7.27 16.92 -4.49
CA ASP A 45 -8.30 17.73 -5.16
C ASP A 45 -9.51 18.02 -4.26
N GLY A 46 -9.24 18.32 -2.98
CA GLY A 46 -10.26 18.71 -2.00
C GLY A 46 -9.73 19.68 -0.97
N SER A 47 -10.54 20.65 -0.58
CA SER A 47 -10.24 21.59 0.50
C SER A 47 -10.60 20.95 1.84
N LYS A 48 -9.64 20.87 2.75
CA LYS A 48 -9.86 20.45 4.14
C LYS A 48 -9.37 21.56 5.08
N PRO A 49 -10.11 21.86 6.17
CA PRO A 49 -9.63 22.79 7.18
C PRO A 49 -8.29 22.29 7.76
N ASN A 50 -7.43 23.24 8.15
CA ASN A 50 -6.11 22.97 8.75
C ASN A 50 -5.16 22.14 7.87
N THR A 51 -5.23 22.33 6.54
CA THR A 51 -4.30 21.73 5.59
C THR A 51 -3.58 22.81 4.79
N GLN A 52 -2.34 22.55 4.41
CA GLN A 52 -1.64 23.32 3.39
C GLN A 52 -1.86 22.64 2.04
N ASN A 53 -2.40 23.38 1.07
CA ASN A 53 -2.59 22.94 -0.31
C ASN A 53 -1.35 23.23 -1.16
N ASN A 54 -1.45 23.03 -2.47
CA ASN A 54 -0.38 23.29 -3.44
C ASN A 54 0.82 22.33 -3.38
N TRP A 55 0.63 21.16 -2.78
CA TRP A 55 1.56 20.05 -2.95
C TRP A 55 1.28 19.33 -4.27
N ARG A 56 2.34 18.98 -4.98
CA ARG A 56 2.28 18.37 -6.30
C ARG A 56 3.25 17.19 -6.38
N TRP A 57 2.79 16.13 -7.02
CA TRP A 57 3.63 15.03 -7.45
C TRP A 57 4.57 15.49 -8.55
N CYS A 58 5.82 15.03 -8.53
CA CYS A 58 6.78 15.25 -9.60
C CYS A 58 6.93 14.00 -10.46
N ASN A 59 6.59 14.05 -11.75
CA ASN A 59 6.62 12.89 -12.64
C ASN A 59 8.03 12.34 -12.93
N LYS A 60 9.08 13.15 -12.71
CA LYS A 60 10.48 12.75 -12.91
C LYS A 60 11.08 11.95 -11.75
N CYS A 61 10.81 12.37 -10.51
CA CYS A 61 11.41 11.77 -9.31
C CYS A 61 10.41 11.13 -8.35
N GLN A 62 9.12 11.20 -8.65
CA GLN A 62 8.03 10.71 -7.81
C GLN A 62 7.85 11.44 -6.47
N ALA A 63 8.70 12.40 -6.11
CA ALA A 63 8.60 13.15 -4.86
C ALA A 63 7.36 14.04 -4.82
N LEU A 64 6.79 14.17 -3.62
CA LEU A 64 5.84 15.24 -3.32
C LEU A 64 6.62 16.53 -3.04
N ALA A 65 6.38 17.55 -3.86
CA ALA A 65 7.01 18.85 -3.71
C ALA A 65 5.97 19.97 -3.64
N TYR A 66 6.30 21.02 -2.90
CA TYR A 66 5.49 22.21 -2.77
C TYR A 66 5.62 23.06 -4.03
N ALA A 67 4.49 23.36 -4.65
CA ALA A 67 4.40 24.18 -5.87
C ALA A 67 3.71 25.53 -5.62
N GLY A 68 3.55 25.92 -4.35
CA GLY A 68 3.03 27.24 -3.96
C GLY A 68 4.10 28.33 -3.87
N SER A 69 5.38 27.98 -4.00
CA SER A 69 6.52 28.90 -4.04
C SER A 69 6.81 29.36 -5.47
N ALA A 70 7.48 30.52 -5.61
CA ALA A 70 7.92 31.03 -6.91
C ALA A 70 8.96 30.12 -7.60
N ASP A 71 9.78 29.40 -6.82
CA ASP A 71 10.67 28.34 -7.31
C ASP A 71 10.12 26.99 -6.85
N VAL A 72 9.84 26.09 -7.80
CA VAL A 72 9.35 24.73 -7.55
C VAL A 72 10.44 23.76 -7.08
N GLY A 73 11.69 24.21 -6.96
CA GLY A 73 12.81 23.45 -6.39
C GLY A 73 13.52 22.54 -7.39
N ASN A 74 14.75 22.15 -7.03
CA ASN A 74 15.60 21.30 -7.86
C ASN A 74 15.24 19.81 -7.70
N CYS A 75 15.03 19.15 -8.82
CA CYS A 75 14.65 17.74 -8.89
C CYS A 75 15.87 16.80 -8.85
N SER A 76 15.73 15.66 -8.17
CA SER A 76 16.75 14.61 -8.13
C SER A 76 17.00 13.93 -9.48
N ALA A 77 16.03 14.00 -10.40
CA ALA A 77 16.20 13.58 -11.78
C ALA A 77 17.00 14.59 -12.65
N GLY A 78 17.28 15.79 -12.13
CA GLY A 78 17.87 16.90 -12.85
C GLY A 78 16.84 17.98 -13.21
N GLY A 79 17.29 19.23 -13.32
CA GLY A 79 16.43 20.38 -13.56
C GLY A 79 15.48 20.69 -12.40
N LYS A 80 14.33 21.28 -12.72
CA LYS A 80 13.25 21.61 -11.76
C LYS A 80 12.22 20.48 -11.65
N HIS A 81 11.47 20.47 -10.55
CA HIS A 81 10.33 19.56 -10.40
C HIS A 81 9.30 19.77 -11.52
N ASP A 82 8.77 18.66 -12.02
CA ASP A 82 7.83 18.63 -13.14
C ASP A 82 6.50 18.05 -12.68
N HIS A 83 5.51 18.93 -12.59
CA HIS A 83 4.19 18.63 -12.04
C HIS A 83 3.16 18.27 -13.11
N THR A 84 3.59 18.02 -14.34
CA THR A 84 2.70 17.60 -15.43
C THR A 84 1.98 16.31 -15.04
N GLY A 85 0.65 16.34 -15.07
CA GLY A 85 -0.22 15.22 -14.68
C GLY A 85 -0.48 15.09 -13.18
N SER A 86 0.01 16.00 -12.34
CA SER A 86 -0.27 15.99 -10.90
C SER A 86 -1.63 16.63 -10.58
N GLY A 87 -2.40 15.99 -9.70
CA GLY A 87 -3.47 16.67 -8.95
C GLY A 87 -2.94 17.56 -7.84
N ASN A 88 -3.84 18.24 -7.12
CA ASN A 88 -3.53 19.10 -5.99
C ASN A 88 -3.62 18.36 -4.65
N TYR A 89 -2.48 18.11 -4.01
CA TYR A 89 -2.45 17.47 -2.71
C TYR A 89 -2.48 18.51 -1.58
N SER A 90 -3.13 18.14 -0.48
CA SER A 90 -3.15 18.93 0.75
C SER A 90 -2.66 18.11 1.92
N ILE A 91 -1.75 18.68 2.70
CA ILE A 91 -1.15 18.03 3.88
C ILE A 91 -1.63 18.74 5.16
N PRO A 92 -2.15 18.02 6.17
CA PRO A 92 -2.50 18.59 7.46
C PRO A 92 -1.31 19.27 8.17
N THR A 93 -1.56 20.45 8.74
CA THR A 93 -0.59 21.20 9.57
C THR A 93 -0.86 21.07 11.08
N THR A 94 -1.84 20.24 11.44
CA THR A 94 -2.19 19.88 12.83
C THR A 94 -2.36 18.37 12.91
N GLY A 95 -1.93 17.79 14.04
CA GLY A 95 -1.93 16.33 14.23
C GLY A 95 -3.32 15.75 14.47
N SER A 96 -3.46 14.47 14.10
CA SER A 96 -4.57 13.60 14.50
C SER A 96 -3.98 12.34 15.14
N ALA A 97 -4.75 11.58 15.92
CA ALA A 97 -4.26 10.39 16.63
C ALA A 97 -3.68 9.28 15.72
N GLN A 98 -3.76 9.39 14.39
CA GLN A 98 -3.28 8.42 13.40
C GLN A 98 -2.36 9.04 12.33
N SER A 99 -1.79 10.22 12.58
CA SER A 99 -0.80 10.82 11.70
C SER A 99 0.61 10.73 12.28
N GLN A 100 1.58 10.44 11.42
CA GLN A 100 2.99 10.61 11.74
C GLN A 100 3.31 12.10 11.57
N ASP A 101 3.82 12.71 12.63
CA ASP A 101 4.31 14.08 12.67
C ASP A 101 5.78 14.15 12.22
N ASN A 102 6.40 15.30 12.41
CA ASN A 102 7.78 15.57 12.08
C ASN A 102 8.12 15.50 10.58
N TRP A 103 7.11 15.65 9.72
CA TRP A 103 7.34 15.92 8.30
C TRP A 103 7.53 17.40 8.09
N ARG A 104 8.55 17.76 7.31
CA ARG A 104 8.99 19.13 7.12
C ARG A 104 9.16 19.41 5.64
N TRP A 105 8.75 20.60 5.26
CA TRP A 105 9.10 21.16 3.97
C TRP A 105 10.60 21.49 3.95
N CYS A 106 11.24 21.27 2.81
CA CYS A 106 12.62 21.67 2.58
C CYS A 106 12.68 22.92 1.72
N ASN A 107 13.16 24.03 2.26
CA ASN A 107 13.28 25.32 1.56
C ASN A 107 14.19 25.27 0.33
N LYS A 108 15.19 24.36 0.31
CA LYS A 108 16.13 24.26 -0.81
C LYS A 108 15.58 23.51 -2.02
N CYS A 109 14.75 22.49 -1.83
CA CYS A 109 14.29 21.62 -2.91
C CYS A 109 12.76 21.43 -2.95
N GLN A 110 12.04 22.10 -2.06
CA GLN A 110 10.58 22.14 -1.98
C GLN A 110 9.89 20.82 -1.63
N VAL A 111 10.62 19.72 -1.45
CA VAL A 111 10.03 18.42 -1.10
C VAL A 111 9.56 18.38 0.36
N ILE A 112 8.59 17.52 0.65
CA ILE A 112 8.30 17.08 2.02
C ILE A 112 9.29 15.97 2.40
N ALA A 113 9.96 16.12 3.53
CA ALA A 113 10.91 15.16 4.07
C ALA A 113 10.68 14.93 5.56
N PHE A 114 10.88 13.71 6.03
CA PHE A 114 10.85 13.40 7.45
C PHE A 114 12.08 14.02 8.12
N ALA A 115 11.90 14.80 9.19
CA ALA A 115 12.97 15.59 9.78
C ALA A 115 14.05 14.70 10.42
N GLY A 116 15.31 15.04 10.15
CA GLY A 116 16.50 14.33 10.63
C GLY A 116 17.73 14.66 9.78
N THR A 117 18.87 14.02 10.03
CA THR A 117 20.13 14.23 9.28
C THR A 117 20.19 13.38 8.01
N ASN A 118 19.89 13.97 6.84
CA ASN A 118 19.88 13.24 5.56
C ASN A 118 20.21 14.12 4.34
N LEU A 119 20.68 13.48 3.26
CA LEU A 119 21.18 14.15 2.07
C LEU A 119 20.07 14.78 1.21
N CYS A 120 20.19 16.10 1.02
CA CYS A 120 19.39 16.89 0.10
C CYS A 120 20.00 16.86 -1.32
N ARG A 121 19.15 16.96 -2.35
CA ARG A 121 19.62 17.02 -3.75
C ARG A 121 20.53 18.22 -4.02
N THR A 122 20.31 19.34 -3.34
CA THR A 122 21.11 20.56 -3.51
C THR A 122 22.40 20.53 -2.70
N GLY A 123 22.73 19.40 -2.05
CA GLY A 123 23.90 19.23 -1.21
C GLY A 123 23.65 19.50 0.26
N GLY A 124 24.38 18.78 1.12
CA GLY A 124 24.20 18.84 2.57
C GLY A 124 22.83 18.32 3.04
N ASN A 125 22.35 18.82 4.17
CA ASN A 125 21.08 18.41 4.75
C ASN A 125 19.89 19.19 4.16
N HIS A 126 18.70 18.59 4.25
CA HIS A 126 17.44 19.31 4.01
C HIS A 126 17.35 20.52 4.94
N ASP A 127 16.93 21.65 4.37
CA ASP A 127 16.79 22.92 5.09
C ASP A 127 15.33 23.13 5.45
N HIS A 128 15.00 22.98 6.72
CA HIS A 128 13.63 23.10 7.24
C HIS A 128 13.31 24.52 7.76
N THR A 129 14.16 25.51 7.47
CA THR A 129 13.91 26.90 7.85
C THR A 129 12.60 27.39 7.24
N GLY A 130 11.69 27.90 8.08
CA GLY A 130 10.36 28.35 7.65
C GLY A 130 9.33 27.24 7.46
N SER A 131 9.67 25.98 7.72
CA SER A 131 8.71 24.87 7.68
C SER A 131 7.87 24.82 8.95
N GLY A 132 6.57 24.58 8.79
CA GLY A 132 5.71 24.07 9.87
C GLY A 132 5.96 22.58 10.16
N ASP A 133 5.15 22.01 11.05
CA ASP A 133 5.00 20.56 11.19
C ASP A 133 3.86 20.07 10.32
N TYR A 134 4.16 19.15 9.43
CA TYR A 134 3.17 18.47 8.63
C TYR A 134 2.93 17.11 9.24
N THR A 135 1.66 16.72 9.29
CA THR A 135 1.32 15.37 9.73
C THR A 135 0.77 14.57 8.57
N LEU A 136 1.42 13.45 8.27
CA LEU A 136 0.99 12.55 7.22
C LEU A 136 0.23 11.40 7.84
N SER A 137 -0.97 11.14 7.34
CA SER A 137 -1.74 10.01 7.80
C SER A 137 -1.08 8.71 7.34
N VAL A 138 -0.63 7.92 8.32
CA VAL A 138 0.01 6.61 8.11
C VAL A 138 -1.04 5.54 8.33
N GLY A 139 -1.21 4.64 7.36
CA GLY A 139 -2.14 3.51 7.52
C GLY A 139 -3.62 3.91 7.56
N VAL A 140 -4.03 4.92 6.77
CA VAL A 140 -5.46 5.15 6.47
C VAL A 140 -5.86 4.18 5.36
N GLY A 141 -6.08 2.96 5.85
CA GLY A 141 -6.22 1.63 5.25
C GLY A 141 -5.70 0.69 6.35
N PRO A 142 -6.56 -0.15 6.98
CA PRO A 142 -6.75 -0.23 8.44
C PRO A 142 -5.50 -0.56 9.27
N THR A 143 -5.18 0.37 10.18
CA THR A 143 -4.34 0.26 11.40
C THR A 143 -2.84 0.14 11.20
N ALA A 144 -2.06 0.66 12.16
CA ALA A 144 -0.59 0.65 12.26
C ALA A 144 0.07 -0.75 12.23
N ASN A 145 -0.70 -1.79 11.91
CA ASN A 145 -0.27 -3.18 11.75
C ASN A 145 -0.83 -3.76 10.44
N ALA A 146 -0.98 -2.99 9.37
CA ALA A 146 -1.42 -3.53 8.08
C ALA A 146 -0.23 -3.97 7.22
N GLN A 147 -0.32 -5.16 6.63
CA GLN A 147 0.56 -5.58 5.55
C GLN A 147 -0.06 -5.19 4.21
N ASP A 148 0.74 -4.58 3.35
CA ASP A 148 0.37 -4.21 1.98
C ASP A 148 0.88 -5.23 0.96
N ASN A 149 0.86 -4.87 -0.33
CA ASN A 149 1.31 -5.72 -1.44
C ASN A 149 0.50 -7.00 -1.62
N TRP A 150 -0.72 -7.02 -1.09
CA TRP A 150 -1.72 -8.00 -1.45
C TRP A 150 -2.35 -7.58 -2.78
N ARG A 151 -2.50 -8.54 -3.70
CA ARG A 151 -2.97 -8.31 -5.06
C ARG A 151 -4.02 -9.35 -5.41
N TRP A 152 -5.01 -8.91 -6.15
CA TRP A 152 -5.90 -9.80 -6.86
C TRP A 152 -5.14 -10.44 -8.02
N CYS A 153 -5.34 -11.74 -8.24
CA CYS A 153 -4.80 -12.44 -9.39
C CYS A 153 -5.85 -12.52 -10.51
N ASN A 154 -5.57 -12.03 -11.70
CA ASN A 154 -6.53 -12.03 -12.81
C ASN A 154 -6.88 -13.44 -13.35
N LYS A 155 -6.00 -14.43 -13.11
CA LYS A 155 -6.20 -15.82 -13.56
C LYS A 155 -7.14 -16.57 -12.63
N CYS A 156 -6.84 -16.56 -11.33
CA CYS A 156 -7.55 -17.34 -10.32
C CYS A 156 -8.47 -16.52 -9.42
N GLN A 157 -8.44 -15.19 -9.49
CA GLN A 157 -9.17 -14.24 -8.62
C GLN A 157 -8.88 -14.36 -7.12
N GLU A 158 -7.86 -15.12 -6.74
CA GLU A 158 -7.41 -15.24 -5.36
C GLU A 158 -6.66 -13.97 -4.94
N LEU A 159 -6.81 -13.59 -3.67
CA LEU A 159 -5.94 -12.60 -3.06
C LEU A 159 -4.60 -13.27 -2.73
N SER A 160 -3.52 -12.73 -3.27
CA SER A 160 -2.17 -13.29 -3.16
C SER A 160 -1.14 -12.21 -2.87
N TYR A 161 -0.09 -12.57 -2.15
CA TYR A 161 0.96 -11.67 -1.72
C TYR A 161 2.00 -11.48 -2.81
N ALA A 162 2.13 -10.25 -3.31
CA ALA A 162 3.07 -9.89 -4.37
C ALA A 162 4.40 -9.29 -3.86
N GLY A 163 4.57 -9.20 -2.54
CA GLY A 163 5.80 -8.67 -1.92
C GLY A 163 6.96 -9.67 -1.86
N SER A 164 6.73 -10.93 -2.25
CA SER A 164 7.76 -11.97 -2.37
C SER A 164 8.45 -11.93 -3.74
N ALA A 165 9.73 -12.30 -3.79
CA ALA A 165 10.45 -12.46 -5.06
C ALA A 165 9.83 -13.56 -5.95
N ASP A 166 9.27 -14.60 -5.33
CA ASP A 166 8.42 -15.58 -6.01
C ASP A 166 6.94 -15.22 -5.79
N GLN A 167 6.20 -15.02 -6.88
CA GLN A 167 4.78 -14.69 -6.88
C GLN A 167 3.87 -15.89 -6.53
N GLY A 168 4.43 -17.08 -6.32
CA GLY A 168 3.69 -18.27 -5.90
C GLY A 168 2.94 -18.97 -7.03
N THR A 169 2.71 -20.27 -6.88
CA THR A 169 2.01 -21.08 -7.89
C THR A 169 0.53 -20.72 -7.96
N CYS A 170 0.04 -20.41 -9.16
CA CYS A 170 -1.37 -20.16 -9.44
C CYS A 170 -2.10 -21.48 -9.77
N PRO A 171 -3.32 -21.70 -9.26
CA PRO A 171 -4.09 -22.93 -9.54
C PRO A 171 -4.55 -23.07 -11.00
N VAL A 172 -4.47 -22.01 -11.82
CA VAL A 172 -4.77 -22.10 -13.26
C VAL A 172 -3.54 -22.58 -14.03
N THR A 173 -2.43 -21.82 -13.95
CA THR A 173 -1.13 -22.15 -14.55
C THR A 173 -0.06 -21.15 -14.14
N GLY A 174 1.18 -21.62 -14.00
CA GLY A 174 2.35 -20.79 -13.71
C GLY A 174 2.24 -20.04 -12.39
N LYS A 175 2.64 -18.77 -12.40
CA LYS A 175 2.59 -17.89 -11.22
C LYS A 175 1.36 -16.98 -11.22
N HIS A 176 1.01 -16.44 -10.04
CA HIS A 176 -0.03 -15.43 -9.94
C HIS A 176 0.25 -14.25 -10.88
N ASP A 177 -0.81 -13.74 -11.50
CA ASP A 177 -0.76 -12.61 -12.43
C ASP A 177 -1.59 -11.46 -11.88
N HIS A 178 -0.91 -10.38 -11.51
CA HIS A 178 -1.50 -9.23 -10.85
C HIS A 178 -1.85 -8.10 -11.81
N SER A 179 -1.85 -8.37 -13.12
CA SER A 179 -2.22 -7.38 -14.13
C SER A 179 -3.67 -6.92 -13.92
N GLY A 180 -3.85 -5.61 -13.74
CA GLY A 180 -5.14 -4.99 -13.44
C GLY A 180 -5.52 -4.95 -11.94
N SER A 181 -4.66 -5.43 -11.05
CA SER A 181 -4.89 -5.35 -9.59
C SER A 181 -4.45 -4.01 -8.99
N GLY A 182 -5.30 -3.46 -8.12
CA GLY A 182 -4.89 -2.45 -7.14
C GLY A 182 -4.02 -3.02 -6.02
N ASN A 183 -3.67 -2.20 -5.01
CA ASN A 183 -2.96 -2.65 -3.80
C ASN A 183 -3.96 -2.87 -2.68
N TYR A 184 -4.02 -4.09 -2.15
CA TYR A 184 -4.84 -4.41 -1.00
C TYR A 184 -3.99 -4.38 0.27
N THR A 185 -4.65 -4.09 1.40
CA THR A 185 -4.02 -4.09 2.72
C THR A 185 -4.78 -4.97 3.67
N LEU A 186 -4.05 -5.76 4.45
CA LEU A 186 -4.60 -6.68 5.44
C LEU A 186 -4.08 -6.30 6.83
N SER A 187 -4.98 -6.09 7.78
CA SER A 187 -4.60 -5.88 9.18
C SER A 187 -4.00 -7.15 9.76
N VAL A 188 -2.90 -7.01 10.50
CA VAL A 188 -2.14 -8.06 11.18
C VAL A 188 -2.37 -7.95 12.69
N GLY A 189 -2.44 -9.09 13.37
CA GLY A 189 -2.48 -9.17 14.84
C GLY A 189 -3.85 -9.53 15.42
N GLY A 190 -4.79 -10.05 14.64
CA GLY A 190 -6.00 -10.72 15.14
C GLY A 190 -6.96 -9.86 15.99
N LYS A 191 -6.88 -8.52 15.91
CA LYS A 191 -7.68 -7.63 16.76
C LYS A 191 -9.11 -7.43 16.22
N PRO A 192 -10.16 -7.59 17.06
CA PRO A 192 -11.52 -7.23 16.68
C PRO A 192 -11.66 -5.74 16.33
N PRO A 193 -12.62 -5.36 15.45
CA PRO A 193 -13.65 -6.21 14.82
C PRO A 193 -13.17 -6.87 13.51
N GLY A 194 -13.57 -8.14 13.30
CA GLY A 194 -13.29 -8.89 12.07
C GLY A 194 -13.03 -10.38 12.33
N GLN A 195 -12.97 -11.18 11.28
CA GLN A 195 -12.57 -12.58 11.34
C GLN A 195 -11.04 -12.67 11.29
N ASN A 196 -10.43 -13.25 12.32
CA ASN A 196 -9.00 -13.57 12.39
C ASN A 196 -8.72 -14.97 11.83
N ASN A 197 -7.50 -15.49 12.02
CA ASN A 197 -7.01 -16.77 11.48
C ASN A 197 -6.88 -16.81 9.96
N TRP A 198 -6.79 -15.66 9.30
CA TRP A 198 -6.32 -15.61 7.93
C TRP A 198 -4.80 -15.64 7.92
N ARG A 199 -4.22 -16.47 7.05
CA ARG A 199 -2.79 -16.74 7.01
C ARG A 199 -2.30 -16.68 5.57
N TRP A 200 -1.11 -16.15 5.41
CA TRP A 200 -0.34 -16.25 4.19
C TRP A 200 0.17 -17.68 4.03
N CYS A 201 0.18 -18.19 2.81
CA CYS A 201 0.81 -19.46 2.47
C CYS A 201 2.16 -19.21 1.80
N ASN A 202 3.26 -19.71 2.36
CA ASN A 202 4.60 -19.46 1.84
C ASN A 202 4.90 -20.19 0.51
N LYS A 203 4.10 -21.20 0.15
CA LYS A 203 4.25 -21.97 -1.09
C LYS A 203 3.57 -21.29 -2.27
N CYS A 204 2.30 -20.90 -2.10
CA CYS A 204 1.49 -20.32 -3.18
C CYS A 204 1.27 -18.82 -3.06
N GLN A 205 1.69 -18.18 -1.98
CA GLN A 205 1.46 -16.75 -1.70
C GLN A 205 -0.01 -16.36 -1.48
N ALA A 206 -0.98 -17.29 -1.58
CA ALA A 206 -2.39 -17.00 -1.35
C ALA A 206 -2.69 -16.69 0.12
N LEU A 207 -3.70 -15.83 0.35
CA LEU A 207 -4.33 -15.69 1.66
C LEU A 207 -5.33 -16.82 1.86
N ALA A 208 -5.12 -17.65 2.88
CA ALA A 208 -5.96 -18.79 3.21
C ALA A 208 -6.42 -18.75 4.67
N PHE A 209 -7.64 -19.22 4.91
CA PHE A 209 -8.22 -19.32 6.25
C PHE A 209 -7.68 -20.55 6.97
N ALA A 210 -7.00 -20.36 8.10
CA ALA A 210 -6.44 -21.42 8.92
C ALA A 210 -7.28 -21.74 10.17
N GLY A 211 -8.49 -21.16 10.28
CA GLY A 211 -9.40 -21.41 11.39
C GLY A 211 -10.30 -22.64 11.21
N SER A 212 -10.20 -23.33 10.07
CA SER A 212 -10.92 -24.57 9.77
C SER A 212 -10.12 -25.82 10.18
N ALA A 213 -10.82 -26.94 10.39
CA ALA A 213 -10.18 -28.23 10.69
C ALA A 213 -9.31 -28.76 9.53
N ASP A 214 -9.71 -28.50 8.29
CA ASP A 214 -8.88 -28.69 7.10
C ASP A 214 -8.33 -27.34 6.65
N ILE A 215 -7.01 -27.20 6.61
CA ILE A 215 -6.32 -25.97 6.17
C ILE A 215 -6.35 -25.77 4.66
N GLY A 216 -6.87 -26.74 3.88
CA GLY A 216 -7.13 -26.62 2.45
C GLY A 216 -5.98 -27.02 1.54
N ASP A 217 -6.32 -27.40 0.31
CA ASP A 217 -5.34 -27.76 -0.71
C ASP A 217 -4.62 -26.54 -1.25
N CYS A 218 -3.30 -26.68 -1.42
CA CYS A 218 -2.42 -25.65 -1.94
C CYS A 218 -2.20 -25.85 -3.44
N SER A 219 -2.22 -24.76 -4.21
CA SER A 219 -1.91 -24.77 -5.65
C SER A 219 -0.47 -25.18 -5.96
N ALA A 220 0.45 -25.11 -4.99
CA ALA A 220 1.80 -25.64 -5.10
C ALA A 220 1.89 -27.15 -4.80
N GLY A 221 0.77 -27.80 -4.49
CA GLY A 221 0.69 -29.20 -4.09
C GLY A 221 0.63 -29.38 -2.56
N GLY A 222 -0.07 -30.42 -2.12
CA GLY A 222 -0.29 -30.71 -0.70
C GLY A 222 -1.22 -29.69 -0.04
N LYS A 223 -0.99 -29.44 1.26
CA LYS A 223 -1.76 -28.47 2.06
C LYS A 223 -1.02 -27.13 2.19
N HIS A 224 -1.77 -26.08 2.49
CA HIS A 224 -1.20 -24.74 2.74
C HIS A 224 -0.16 -24.77 3.86
N ASP A 225 0.87 -23.94 3.71
CA ASP A 225 1.99 -23.83 4.66
C ASP A 225 2.08 -22.40 5.16
N HIS A 226 1.73 -22.22 6.43
CA HIS A 226 1.63 -20.92 7.08
C HIS A 226 2.89 -20.54 7.87
N ALA A 227 4.00 -21.27 7.69
CA ALA A 227 5.24 -20.93 8.37
C ALA A 227 5.71 -19.52 7.95
N GLY A 228 5.97 -18.67 8.95
CA GLY A 228 6.35 -17.26 8.74
C GLY A 228 5.17 -16.30 8.54
N SER A 229 3.92 -16.78 8.55
CA SER A 229 2.73 -15.93 8.42
C SER A 229 2.39 -15.17 9.72
N GLY A 230 1.99 -13.91 9.58
CA GLY A 230 1.21 -13.21 10.61
C GLY A 230 -0.22 -13.76 10.74
N ASP A 231 -1.01 -13.20 11.66
CA ASP A 231 -2.46 -13.44 11.75
C ASP A 231 -3.22 -12.26 11.14
N TYR A 232 -3.81 -12.45 9.97
CA TYR A 232 -4.56 -11.41 9.29
C TYR A 232 -6.02 -11.39 9.72
N THR A 233 -6.60 -10.19 9.77
CA THR A 233 -8.01 -9.98 10.12
C THR A 233 -8.76 -9.37 8.94
N LEU A 234 -9.84 -10.03 8.53
CA LEU A 234 -10.75 -9.53 7.48
C LEU A 234 -12.06 -9.03 8.09
N THR A 235 -12.54 -7.90 7.58
CA THR A 235 -13.87 -7.43 7.95
C THR A 235 -14.92 -8.30 7.25
N GLN A 236 -15.86 -8.87 8.00
CA GLN A 236 -16.94 -9.71 7.48
C GLN A 236 -18.30 -9.02 7.70
N GLY A 237 -19.20 -9.08 6.72
CA GLY A 237 -20.64 -8.81 6.90
C GLY A 237 -21.05 -7.34 7.08
N VAL A 238 -20.15 -6.38 6.92
CA VAL A 238 -20.49 -4.94 6.89
C VAL A 238 -20.47 -4.44 5.45
N GLY A 239 -21.38 -3.53 5.09
CA GLY A 239 -21.41 -2.90 3.77
C GLY A 239 -20.08 -2.20 3.40
N PRO A 240 -19.90 -1.79 2.13
CA PRO A 240 -18.65 -1.22 1.66
C PRO A 240 -18.19 -0.08 2.56
N LYS A 241 -17.09 -0.30 3.29
CA LYS A 241 -16.35 0.78 3.95
C LYS A 241 -15.71 1.64 2.87
N THR A 242 -15.54 2.94 3.14
CA THR A 242 -14.77 3.82 2.27
C THR A 242 -13.40 3.21 2.03
N ASN A 243 -13.00 3.00 0.77
CA ASN A 243 -11.74 2.37 0.34
C ASN A 243 -11.62 0.85 0.67
N ALA A 244 -12.71 0.09 0.61
CA ALA A 244 -12.66 -1.37 0.70
C ALA A 244 -13.53 -2.03 -0.38
N GLN A 245 -12.98 -3.08 -1.00
CA GLN A 245 -13.63 -3.81 -2.07
C GLN A 245 -14.41 -4.94 -1.41
N ASP A 246 -15.71 -4.99 -1.66
CA ASP A 246 -16.58 -6.07 -1.20
C ASP A 246 -16.53 -7.26 -2.17
N ASN A 247 -17.40 -8.25 -1.98
CA ASN A 247 -17.51 -9.45 -2.82
C ASN A 247 -16.31 -10.39 -2.79
N TRP A 248 -15.46 -10.29 -1.77
CA TRP A 248 -14.51 -11.35 -1.44
C TRP A 248 -15.21 -12.45 -0.67
N ARG A 249 -14.88 -13.70 -1.01
CA ARG A 249 -15.51 -14.91 -0.47
C ARG A 249 -14.44 -15.91 -0.07
N TRP A 250 -14.72 -16.62 0.99
CA TRP A 250 -13.95 -17.75 1.46
C TRP A 250 -14.37 -19.00 0.68
N CYS A 251 -13.41 -19.68 0.05
CA CYS A 251 -13.65 -20.97 -0.57
C CYS A 251 -13.50 -22.08 0.47
N ASN A 252 -14.55 -22.84 0.75
CA ASN A 252 -14.50 -23.89 1.78
C ASN A 252 -13.76 -25.17 1.35
N LYS A 253 -13.35 -25.28 0.07
CA LYS A 253 -12.55 -26.41 -0.44
C LYS A 253 -11.05 -26.19 -0.21
N CYS A 254 -10.53 -25.06 -0.68
CA CYS A 254 -9.10 -24.74 -0.62
C CYS A 254 -8.76 -23.66 0.40
N GLN A 255 -9.74 -23.19 1.20
CA GLN A 255 -9.62 -22.18 2.25
C GLN A 255 -9.19 -20.78 1.81
N VAL A 256 -8.92 -20.54 0.52
CA VAL A 256 -8.45 -19.24 0.03
C VAL A 256 -9.54 -18.17 0.04
N LEU A 257 -9.12 -16.91 0.19
CA LEU A 257 -9.96 -15.76 -0.12
C LEU A 257 -9.91 -15.49 -1.63
N ALA A 258 -11.07 -15.54 -2.28
CA ALA A 258 -11.21 -15.26 -3.71
C ALA A 258 -12.31 -14.24 -3.97
N TYR A 259 -12.11 -13.39 -4.97
CA TYR A 259 -13.15 -12.49 -5.45
C TYR A 259 -14.25 -13.32 -6.12
N ALA A 260 -15.53 -12.97 -5.88
CA ALA A 260 -16.71 -13.73 -6.30
C ALA A 260 -16.99 -13.72 -7.82
N ALA A 261 -16.00 -14.03 -8.64
CA ALA A 261 -16.12 -14.35 -10.07
C ALA A 261 -15.83 -15.86 -10.27
N ILE A 262 -16.21 -16.44 -11.42
CA ILE A 262 -16.02 -17.87 -11.70
C ILE A 262 -14.56 -18.14 -12.09
N ASN A 263 -13.90 -19.04 -11.39
CA ASN A 263 -12.45 -19.24 -11.41
C ASN A 263 -12.06 -20.60 -10.79
N ARG A 264 -10.88 -21.11 -11.20
CA ARG A 264 -10.44 -22.47 -10.84
C ARG A 264 -9.82 -22.56 -9.45
N CYS A 265 -10.22 -23.59 -8.73
CA CYS A 265 -9.83 -23.92 -7.37
C CYS A 265 -8.65 -24.90 -7.35
N ALA A 266 -7.74 -24.77 -6.37
CA ALA A 266 -6.66 -25.72 -6.15
C ALA A 266 -7.15 -27.16 -5.86
N SER A 267 -8.33 -27.32 -5.24
CA SER A 267 -8.99 -28.62 -5.02
C SER A 267 -9.71 -29.16 -6.26
N GLY A 268 -9.53 -28.54 -7.44
CA GLY A 268 -10.22 -28.89 -8.67
C GLY A 268 -11.59 -28.23 -8.84
N GLY A 269 -11.99 -28.03 -10.09
CA GLY A 269 -13.22 -27.32 -10.44
C GLY A 269 -13.18 -25.83 -10.06
N ASN A 270 -14.34 -25.25 -9.75
CA ASN A 270 -14.44 -23.84 -9.34
C ASN A 270 -14.42 -23.68 -7.81
N HIS A 271 -14.09 -22.48 -7.33
CA HIS A 271 -14.24 -22.17 -5.91
C HIS A 271 -15.67 -22.41 -5.43
N PHE A 272 -15.80 -22.85 -4.19
CA PHE A 272 -17.09 -23.16 -3.57
C PHE A 272 -17.28 -22.30 -2.33
N PHE A 273 -18.19 -21.33 -2.42
CA PHE A 273 -18.38 -20.28 -1.42
C PHE A 273 -19.52 -20.59 -0.43
N SER A 274 -19.97 -21.85 -0.35
CA SER A 274 -21.02 -22.25 0.59
C SER A 274 -20.56 -22.04 2.04
N GLY A 275 -21.38 -21.34 2.83
CA GLY A 275 -21.05 -20.95 4.20
C GLY A 275 -20.13 -19.73 4.30
N SER A 276 -19.74 -19.10 3.19
CA SER A 276 -18.95 -17.86 3.22
C SER A 276 -19.81 -16.64 3.52
N GLY A 277 -19.33 -15.79 4.43
CA GLY A 277 -19.78 -14.39 4.51
C GLY A 277 -19.32 -13.56 3.31
N ASN A 278 -19.65 -12.26 3.32
CA ASN A 278 -19.02 -11.27 2.45
C ASN A 278 -17.83 -10.65 3.19
N TYR A 279 -16.66 -10.67 2.58
CA TYR A 279 -15.49 -9.98 3.11
C TYR A 279 -15.25 -8.70 2.35
N SER A 280 -14.83 -7.67 3.08
CA SER A 280 -14.34 -6.44 2.49
C SER A 280 -12.85 -6.34 2.68
N VAL A 281 -12.11 -6.27 1.58
CA VAL A 281 -10.65 -6.13 1.60
C VAL A 281 -10.33 -4.66 1.28
N PRO A 282 -9.71 -3.94 2.23
CA PRO A 282 -9.25 -2.58 1.99
C PRO A 282 -8.32 -2.52 0.78
N TYR A 283 -8.60 -1.60 -0.13
CA TYR A 283 -7.74 -1.32 -1.28
C TYR A 283 -7.41 0.16 -1.34
N LEU A 284 -6.29 0.43 -1.99
CA LEU A 284 -5.62 1.71 -2.03
C LEU A 284 -5.65 2.31 -3.42
#